data_AF-A0A950FER6-F1
#
_entry.id   AF-A0A950FER6-F1
#
_cell.length_a   1.000
_cell.length_b   1.000
_cell.length_c   1.000
_cell.angle_alpha   90.00
_cell.angle_beta   90.00
_cell.angle_gamma   90.00
#
_symmetry.space_group_name_H-M   'P 1'
#
loop_
_entity.id
_entity.type
_entity.pdbx_description
1 polymer ?
#
loop_
_entity_poly.entity_id
_entity_poly.type
_entity_poly.pdbx_seq_one_letter_code
_entity_poly.pdbx_strand_id
1 'polypeptide(L)'
;MAGPDVELTLDMNCAWTLYEERKKVEELREFRLKCFEEPISPPENYDGLAQLRRVCGIPIAVGENVSTLMDFERLVPVANPGGAF
;
A
#
# COMPACT_ATOMS: atom_id res chain seq x y z
N MET A 1 -16.79 3.70 17.76
CA MET A 1 -16.06 4.60 16.82
C MET A 1 -14.67 4.80 17.39
N ALA A 2 -13.64 4.73 16.55
CA ALA A 2 -12.30 5.13 16.96
C ALA A 2 -12.28 6.67 17.09
N GLY A 3 -11.67 7.21 18.15
CA GLY A 3 -11.53 8.66 18.34
C GLY A 3 -10.56 9.27 17.33
N PRO A 4 -10.50 10.61 17.24
CA PRO A 4 -9.64 11.31 16.26
C PRO A 4 -8.14 11.06 16.45
N ASP A 5 -7.73 10.58 17.62
CA ASP A 5 -6.33 10.32 17.97
C ASP A 5 -5.88 8.87 17.66
N VAL A 6 -6.76 8.06 17.07
CA VAL A 6 -6.47 6.67 16.71
C VAL A 6 -5.98 6.60 15.27
N GLU A 7 -4.78 6.05 15.07
CA GLU A 7 -4.28 5.74 13.74
C GLU A 7 -5.12 4.64 13.08
N LEU A 8 -5.50 4.86 11.82
CA LEU A 8 -6.30 3.91 11.04
C LEU A 8 -5.46 3.29 9.92
N THR A 9 -5.45 1.96 9.87
CA THR A 9 -4.91 1.19 8.75
C THR A 9 -6.07 0.49 8.04
N LEU A 10 -6.07 0.54 6.71
CA LEU A 10 -7.03 -0.20 5.89
C LEU A 10 -6.31 -1.34 5.18
N ASP A 11 -6.64 -2.57 5.58
CA ASP A 11 -6.24 -3.79 4.89
C ASP A 11 -7.27 -4.13 3.81
N MET A 12 -6.78 -4.26 2.58
CA MET A 12 -7.57 -4.53 1.39
C MET A 12 -7.45 -5.95 0.86
N ASN A 13 -6.53 -6.78 1.37
CA ASN A 13 -6.33 -8.16 0.91
C ASN A 13 -6.29 -8.28 -0.64
N CYS A 14 -5.55 -7.39 -1.30
CA CYS A 14 -5.40 -7.28 -2.75
C CYS A 14 -6.70 -7.02 -3.54
N ALA A 15 -7.69 -6.33 -2.96
CA ALA A 15 -9.00 -6.19 -3.59
C ALA A 15 -9.06 -5.31 -4.85
N TRP A 16 -8.08 -4.43 -5.12
CA TRP A 16 -8.16 -3.49 -6.23
C TRP A 16 -7.25 -3.85 -7.39
N THR A 17 -7.64 -3.43 -8.58
CA THR A 17 -6.70 -3.30 -9.70
C THR A 17 -6.00 -1.94 -9.64
N LEU A 18 -4.85 -1.83 -10.32
CA LEU A 18 -4.14 -0.55 -10.50
C LEU A 18 -4.99 0.51 -11.21
N TYR A 19 -6.10 0.16 -11.85
CA TYR A 19 -6.96 1.16 -12.49
C TYR A 19 -7.94 1.80 -11.50
N GLU A 20 -8.43 1.03 -10.53
CA GLU A 20 -9.45 1.47 -9.57
C GLU A 20 -8.90 2.36 -8.45
N GLU A 21 -7.59 2.31 -8.25
CA GLU A 21 -6.89 2.98 -7.16
C GLU A 21 -7.20 4.48 -7.06
N ARG A 22 -7.19 5.23 -8.18
CA ARG A 22 -7.08 6.69 -8.11
C ARG A 22 -8.33 7.32 -7.54
N LYS A 23 -9.49 6.80 -7.94
CA LYS A 23 -10.78 7.28 -7.45
C LYS A 23 -10.95 6.95 -5.97
N LYS A 24 -10.64 5.70 -5.59
CA LYS A 24 -10.80 5.23 -4.20
C LYS A 24 -9.82 5.90 -3.24
N VAL A 25 -8.58 6.13 -3.68
CA VAL A 25 -7.57 6.84 -2.88
C VAL A 25 -8.02 8.28 -2.59
N GLU A 26 -8.56 8.99 -3.59
CA GLU A 26 -9.02 10.37 -3.38
C GLU A 26 -10.17 10.43 -2.37
N GLU A 27 -11.13 9.51 -2.47
CA GLU A 27 -12.23 9.36 -1.51
C GLU A 27 -11.72 9.04 -0.09
N LEU A 28 -10.57 8.37 0.04
CA LEU A 28 -10.04 7.93 1.34
C LEU A 28 -9.06 8.91 2.00
N ARG A 29 -8.68 9.99 1.32
CA ARG A 29 -7.73 10.99 1.85
C ARG A 29 -8.23 11.69 3.10
N GLU A 30 -9.53 11.89 3.23
CA GLU A 30 -10.13 12.59 4.38
C GLU A 30 -9.94 11.85 5.71
N PHE A 31 -9.76 10.52 5.66
CA PHE A 31 -9.64 9.67 6.85
C PHE A 31 -8.23 9.63 7.45
N ARG A 32 -7.24 10.28 6.81
CA ARG A 32 -5.84 10.36 7.29
C ARG A 32 -5.28 8.98 7.68
N LEU A 33 -5.49 8.00 6.80
CA LEU A 33 -5.03 6.63 7.01
C LEU A 33 -3.51 6.60 7.21
N LYS A 34 -3.08 5.86 8.22
CA LYS A 34 -1.66 5.56 8.47
C LYS A 34 -1.07 4.79 7.31
N CYS A 35 -1.76 3.77 6.83
CA CYS A 35 -1.37 3.02 5.65
C CYS A 35 -2.53 2.27 5.01
N PHE A 36 -2.31 1.95 3.74
CA PHE A 36 -2.98 0.89 3.02
C PHE A 36 -2.18 -0.38 3.12
N GLU A 37 -2.80 -1.48 3.51
CA GLU A 37 -2.20 -2.80 3.49
C GLU A 37 -2.75 -3.59 2.29
N GLU A 38 -1.83 -4.17 1.51
CA GLU A 38 -2.16 -5.10 0.41
C GLU A 38 -3.18 -4.50 -0.60
N PRO A 39 -2.91 -3.32 -1.22
CA PRO A 39 -3.96 -2.60 -1.95
C PRO A 39 -4.37 -3.25 -3.28
N ILE A 40 -3.44 -3.86 -4.01
CA ILE A 40 -3.66 -4.27 -5.39
C ILE A 40 -3.45 -5.77 -5.63
N SER A 41 -4.21 -6.31 -6.59
CA SER A 41 -3.99 -7.59 -7.22
C SER A 41 -3.38 -7.43 -8.62
N PRO A 42 -2.45 -8.31 -9.03
CA PRO A 42 -1.87 -9.38 -8.21
C PRO A 42 -0.80 -8.83 -7.21
N PRO A 43 -0.61 -9.45 -6.03
CA PRO A 43 0.32 -8.96 -5.00
C PRO A 43 1.78 -8.86 -5.46
N GLU A 44 2.18 -9.70 -6.41
CA GLU A 44 3.50 -9.71 -7.03
C GLU A 44 3.72 -8.59 -8.07
N ASN A 45 2.70 -7.75 -8.32
CA ASN A 45 2.83 -6.58 -9.19
C ASN A 45 3.59 -5.43 -8.49
N TYR A 46 4.89 -5.65 -8.25
CA TYR A 46 5.76 -4.70 -7.55
C TYR A 46 5.89 -3.37 -8.29
N ASP A 47 5.89 -3.37 -9.63
CA ASP A 47 5.91 -2.16 -10.43
C ASP A 47 4.62 -1.34 -10.25
N GLY A 48 3.48 -2.02 -10.22
CA GLY A 48 2.18 -1.43 -9.91
C GLY A 48 2.14 -0.84 -8.51
N LEU A 49 2.61 -1.57 -7.51
CA LEU A 49 2.70 -1.06 -6.13
C LEU A 49 3.63 0.16 -6.04
N ALA A 50 4.77 0.14 -6.73
CA ALA A 50 5.68 1.28 -6.80
C ALA A 50 5.02 2.50 -7.47
N GLN A 51 4.26 2.28 -8.54
CA GLN A 51 3.48 3.33 -9.20
C GLN A 51 2.41 3.90 -8.28
N LEU A 52 1.64 3.05 -7.63
CA LEU A 52 0.61 3.45 -6.68
C LEU A 52 1.22 4.28 -5.55
N ARG A 53 2.35 3.84 -4.97
CA ARG A 53 3.05 4.57 -3.91
C ARG A 53 3.42 5.99 -4.32
N ARG A 54 3.83 6.22 -5.58
CA ARG A 54 4.19 7.55 -6.10
C ARG A 54 3.00 8.51 -6.22
N VAL A 55 1.80 7.99 -6.47
CA VAL A 55 0.62 8.83 -6.79
C VAL A 55 -0.41 8.90 -5.65
N CYS A 56 -0.42 7.90 -4.78
CA CYS A 56 -1.45 7.72 -3.77
C CYS A 56 -1.40 8.80 -2.68
N GLY A 57 -0.19 9.09 -2.18
CA GLY A 57 0.01 10.01 -1.05
C GLY A 57 -0.34 9.41 0.32
N ILE A 58 -0.80 8.16 0.38
CA ILE A 58 -0.99 7.37 1.60
C ILE A 58 0.11 6.27 1.62
N PRO A 59 0.79 6.02 2.76
CA PRO A 59 1.77 4.95 2.87
C PRO A 59 1.20 3.57 2.52
N ILE A 60 2.04 2.69 1.97
CA ILE A 60 1.64 1.33 1.57
C ILE A 60 2.45 0.33 2.40
N ALA A 61 1.75 -0.60 3.04
CA ALA A 61 2.27 -1.80 3.69
C ALA A 61 1.97 -3.01 2.80
N VAL A 62 2.96 -3.89 2.66
CA VAL A 62 2.92 -5.09 1.80
C VAL A 62 3.87 -6.11 2.39
N GLY A 63 3.58 -7.39 2.22
CA GLY A 63 4.51 -8.46 2.56
C GLY A 63 3.87 -9.77 2.97
N GLU A 64 2.56 -9.81 3.22
CA GLU A 64 1.88 -11.03 3.67
C GLU A 64 1.92 -12.13 2.59
N ASN A 65 1.88 -11.71 1.32
CA ASN A 65 1.89 -12.58 0.15
C ASN A 65 3.31 -12.89 -0.37
N VAL A 66 4.36 -12.47 0.33
CA VAL A 66 5.75 -12.70 -0.09
C VAL A 66 6.31 -13.98 0.51
N SER A 67 6.70 -14.91 -0.36
CA SER A 67 7.13 -16.26 0.05
C SER A 67 8.63 -16.52 -0.06
N THR A 68 9.40 -15.65 -0.72
CA THR A 68 10.85 -15.84 -0.91
C THR A 68 11.64 -14.59 -0.53
N LEU A 69 12.91 -14.79 -0.15
CA LEU A 69 13.83 -13.68 0.11
C LEU A 69 14.03 -12.80 -1.12
N MET A 70 14.12 -13.41 -2.32
CA MET A 70 14.27 -12.68 -3.58
C MET A 70 13.07 -11.76 -3.87
N ASP A 71 11.86 -12.21 -3.54
CA ASP A 71 10.65 -11.41 -3.69
C ASP A 71 10.62 -10.26 -2.65
N PHE A 72 11.11 -10.51 -1.45
CA PHE A 72 11.24 -9.49 -0.42
C PHE A 72 12.23 -8.38 -0.82
N GLU A 73 13.37 -8.74 -1.42
CA GLU A 73 14.34 -7.77 -1.95
C GLU A 73 13.75 -6.85 -3.03
N ARG A 74 12.82 -7.37 -3.85
CA ARG A 74 12.09 -6.56 -4.84
C ARG A 74 11.02 -5.67 -4.22
N LEU A 75 10.51 -6.06 -3.06
CA LEU A 75 9.46 -5.32 -2.33
C LEU A 75 10.01 -4.17 -1.47
N VAL A 76 11.22 -4.31 -0.90
CA VAL A 76 11.81 -3.28 -0.03
C VAL A 76 11.79 -1.87 -0.64
N PRO A 77 12.16 -1.66 -1.92
CA PRO A 77 12.08 -0.34 -2.55
C PRO A 77 10.67 0.23 -2.64
N VAL A 78 9.64 -0.63 -2.68
CA VAL A 78 8.22 -0.23 -2.72
C VAL A 78 7.75 0.24 -1.35
N ALA A 79 8.10 -0.50 -0.30
CA ALA A 79 7.73 -0.19 1.08
C ALA A 79 8.49 1.05 1.61
N ASN A 80 9.78 1.17 1.24
CA ASN A 80 10.68 2.20 1.71
C ASN A 80 11.57 2.77 0.58
N PRO A 81 11.05 3.70 -0.25
CA PRO A 81 11.78 4.24 -1.40
C PRO A 81 13.00 5.11 -1.03
N GLY A 82 13.19 5.43 0.26
CA GLY A 82 14.32 6.21 0.76
C GLY A 82 15.51 5.39 1.27
N GLY A 83 15.38 4.06 1.37
CA GLY A 83 16.48 3.15 1.75
C GLY A 83 17.05 3.33 3.16
N ALA A 84 16.42 4.12 4.04
CA ALA A 84 16.85 4.28 5.42
C ALA A 84 16.19 3.22 6.31
N PHE A 85 17.00 2.36 6.94
CA PHE A 85 16.60 1.56 8.11
C PHE A 85 16.54 2.44 9.35
#